data_AF-A0A9X4AP20-F1
#
_entry.id   AF-A0A9X4AP20-F1
#
_cell.length_a   1.000
_cell.length_b   1.000
_cell.length_c   1.000
_cell.angle_alpha   90.00
_cell.angle_beta   90.00
_cell.angle_gamma   90.00
#
_symmetry.space_group_name_H-M   'P 1'
#
loop_
_entity.id
_entity.type
_entity.pdbx_description
1 polymer ?
#
loop_
_entity_poly.entity_id
_entity_poly.type
_entity_poly.pdbx_seq_one_letter_code
_entity_poly.pdbx_strand_id
1 'polypeptide(L)'
;MKQLAFRIIPAIIVGVIVLLSFSNTTEAERRYKYGAKTPPPVEEMNIDGFFNSNHQYLLDGTNLLTIYNSDYVRIEGTTYAKQYVDTIGVTFYLQKWNGVSWEYTGAGTTYSGSKRDVFDKTVLRSAEAGYYYRLKTRHWISHNGVYEQGERVSDYILMK
;
A
#
# COMPACT_ATOMS: atom_id res chain seq x y z
N MET A 1 -57.94 -64.79 -5.16
CA MET A 1 -57.21 -65.95 -4.59
C MET A 1 -55.79 -65.54 -4.27
N LYS A 2 -55.34 -65.84 -3.04
CA LYS A 2 -53.97 -65.87 -2.51
C LYS A 2 -53.22 -64.54 -2.30
N GLN A 3 -53.02 -64.28 -1.00
CA GLN A 3 -52.00 -63.44 -0.37
C GLN A 3 -50.58 -63.78 -0.85
N LEU A 4 -49.65 -62.81 -0.83
CA LEU A 4 -48.30 -63.04 -0.26
C LEU A 4 -47.59 -61.71 0.05
N ALA A 5 -46.98 -61.68 1.22
CA ALA A 5 -46.36 -60.53 1.87
C ALA A 5 -44.91 -60.24 1.42
N PHE A 6 -44.50 -58.99 1.69
CA PHE A 6 -43.17 -58.50 2.07
C PHE A 6 -41.91 -59.13 1.42
N ARG A 7 -41.20 -58.31 0.65
CA ARG A 7 -39.72 -58.25 0.68
C ARG A 7 -39.23 -56.81 0.52
N ILE A 8 -38.58 -56.32 1.58
CA ILE A 8 -37.75 -55.12 1.59
C ILE A 8 -36.48 -55.42 0.80
N ILE A 9 -36.16 -54.60 -0.20
CA ILE A 9 -34.82 -54.49 -0.79
C ILE A 9 -34.53 -52.99 -0.89
N PRO A 10 -33.58 -52.43 -0.13
CA PRO A 10 -33.19 -51.04 -0.32
C PRO A 10 -32.33 -50.98 -1.58
N ALA A 11 -32.85 -50.33 -2.63
CA ALA A 11 -32.08 -49.99 -3.81
C ALA A 11 -31.10 -48.85 -3.46
N ILE A 12 -29.91 -49.25 -3.00
CA ILE A 12 -28.70 -48.46 -3.18
C ILE A 12 -28.49 -48.35 -4.69
N ILE A 13 -28.50 -47.15 -5.27
CA ILE A 13 -27.72 -46.75 -6.45
C ILE A 13 -27.97 -45.25 -6.75
N VAL A 14 -26.88 -44.49 -6.54
CA VAL A 14 -26.34 -43.45 -7.42
C VAL A 14 -27.28 -42.30 -7.85
N GLY A 15 -26.99 -41.12 -7.33
CA GLY A 15 -27.60 -39.87 -7.79
C GLY A 15 -26.83 -38.63 -7.36
N VAL A 16 -25.59 -38.53 -7.83
CA VAL A 16 -24.83 -37.29 -8.06
C VAL A 16 -24.93 -36.23 -6.95
N ILE A 17 -23.94 -36.26 -6.06
CA ILE A 17 -23.47 -35.07 -5.35
C ILE A 17 -23.07 -34.07 -6.45
N VAL A 18 -24.00 -33.17 -6.82
CA VAL A 18 -23.65 -31.94 -7.53
C VAL A 18 -22.98 -31.07 -6.48
N LEU A 19 -21.67 -31.32 -6.30
CA LEU A 19 -20.74 -30.32 -5.82
C LEU A 19 -20.87 -29.15 -6.79
N LEU A 20 -21.76 -28.22 -6.46
CA LEU A 20 -21.67 -26.86 -6.96
C LEU A 20 -20.41 -26.27 -6.35
N SER A 21 -19.27 -26.64 -6.92
CA SER A 21 -18.10 -25.77 -6.98
C SER A 21 -18.54 -24.55 -7.79
N PHE A 22 -19.32 -23.67 -7.15
CA PHE A 22 -19.29 -22.27 -7.54
C PHE A 22 -17.86 -21.85 -7.26
N SER A 23 -17.07 -21.80 -8.33
CA SER A 23 -15.76 -21.19 -8.32
C SER A 23 -15.97 -19.75 -7.86
N ASN A 24 -15.74 -19.48 -6.57
CA ASN A 24 -15.47 -18.14 -6.09
C ASN A 24 -14.10 -17.78 -6.67
N THR A 25 -14.09 -17.45 -7.97
CA THR A 25 -13.01 -16.66 -8.54
C THR A 25 -13.08 -15.35 -7.80
N THR A 26 -12.27 -15.21 -6.76
CA THR A 26 -12.08 -13.93 -6.07
C THR A 26 -11.71 -12.92 -7.15
N GLU A 27 -12.23 -11.69 -7.06
CA GLU A 27 -11.93 -10.62 -8.03
C GLU A 27 -10.41 -10.39 -8.23
N ALA A 28 -9.59 -10.86 -7.29
CA ALA A 28 -8.14 -10.93 -7.38
C ALA A 28 -7.61 -11.68 -8.61
N GLU A 29 -8.25 -12.79 -9.04
CA GLU A 29 -7.82 -13.54 -10.23
C GLU A 29 -8.24 -12.85 -11.55
N ARG A 30 -9.24 -11.96 -11.54
CA ARG A 30 -9.75 -11.32 -12.78
C ARG A 30 -8.94 -10.13 -13.29
N ARG A 31 -7.89 -9.69 -12.58
CA ARG A 31 -7.02 -8.58 -13.01
C ARG A 31 -5.60 -9.06 -13.34
N TYR A 32 -5.47 -10.02 -14.25
CA TYR A 32 -4.17 -10.27 -14.91
C TYR A 32 -4.27 -10.03 -16.42
N LYS A 33 -4.23 -8.74 -16.81
CA LYS A 33 -4.17 -8.33 -18.22
C LYS A 33 -3.65 -6.89 -18.44
N TYR A 34 -2.53 -6.50 -17.81
CA TYR A 34 -1.88 -5.18 -18.06
C TYR A 34 -0.34 -5.19 -17.89
N GLY A 35 0.34 -6.32 -18.09
CA GLY A 35 1.81 -6.39 -17.98
C GLY A 35 2.38 -6.41 -16.55
N ALA A 36 1.53 -6.57 -15.53
CA ALA A 36 1.96 -6.75 -14.15
C ALA A 36 2.67 -8.11 -13.93
N LYS A 37 3.68 -8.13 -13.07
CA LYS A 37 4.51 -9.28 -12.68
C LYS A 37 4.12 -9.86 -11.31
N THR A 38 3.26 -9.17 -10.56
CA THR A 38 2.64 -9.66 -9.33
C THR A 38 1.13 -9.40 -9.35
N PRO A 39 0.33 -10.13 -8.55
CA PRO A 39 -1.07 -9.77 -8.30
C PRO A 39 -1.18 -8.35 -7.73
N PRO A 40 -2.31 -7.64 -7.94
CA PRO A 40 -2.50 -6.34 -7.31
C PRO A 40 -2.44 -6.47 -5.78
N PRO A 41 -1.89 -5.47 -5.08
CA PRO A 41 -1.99 -5.41 -3.62
C PRO A 41 -3.44 -5.50 -3.16
N VAL A 42 -3.68 -6.18 -2.05
CA VAL A 42 -5.00 -6.12 -1.41
C VAL A 42 -5.19 -4.70 -0.89
N GLU A 43 -6.35 -4.10 -1.18
CA GLU A 43 -6.69 -2.79 -0.63
C GLU A 43 -6.85 -2.92 0.89
N GLU A 44 -5.84 -2.45 1.62
CA GLU A 44 -5.88 -2.36 3.07
C GLU A 44 -6.48 -1.00 3.46
N MET A 45 -7.49 -1.02 4.33
CA MET A 45 -7.93 0.19 5.01
C MET A 45 -6.80 0.65 5.93
N ASN A 46 -6.08 1.70 5.52
CA ASN A 46 -4.99 2.24 6.30
C ASN A 46 -5.51 3.29 7.27
N ILE A 47 -5.43 3.00 8.58
CA ILE A 47 -5.71 3.97 9.64
C ILE A 47 -4.46 4.77 10.05
N ASP A 48 -3.29 4.41 9.53
CA ASP A 48 -2.05 5.16 9.68
C ASP A 48 -2.03 6.35 8.72
N GLY A 49 -1.55 7.49 9.19
CA GLY A 49 -1.45 8.72 8.39
C GLY A 49 -1.93 9.98 9.11
N PHE A 50 -2.50 9.86 10.31
CA PHE A 50 -2.79 11.02 11.15
C PHE A 50 -1.57 11.41 11.97
N PHE A 51 -1.18 12.67 11.87
CA PHE A 51 -0.13 13.24 12.69
C PHE A 51 -0.67 13.42 14.11
N ASN A 52 0.17 13.17 15.12
CA ASN A 52 -0.23 13.34 16.51
C ASN A 52 -0.63 14.80 16.75
N SER A 53 -1.88 15.03 17.13
CA SER A 53 -2.42 16.38 17.38
C SER A 53 -1.68 17.11 18.51
N ASN A 54 -1.02 16.36 19.41
CA ASN A 54 -0.28 16.89 20.55
C ASN A 54 1.15 17.35 20.18
N HIS A 55 1.58 17.19 18.93
CA HIS A 55 2.85 17.77 18.48
C HIS A 55 2.85 19.30 18.68
N GLN A 56 3.95 19.83 19.19
CA GLN A 56 4.17 21.25 19.45
C GLN A 56 4.56 22.00 18.18
N TYR A 57 5.31 21.36 17.28
CA TYR A 57 5.93 21.99 16.13
C TYR A 57 5.52 21.36 14.81
N LEU A 58 5.38 20.03 14.74
CA LEU A 58 4.98 19.33 13.53
C LEU A 58 3.47 19.42 13.33
N LEU A 59 3.04 20.01 12.21
CA LEU A 59 1.64 20.15 11.86
C LEU A 59 1.16 18.95 11.07
N ASP A 60 1.74 18.72 9.91
CA ASP A 60 1.33 17.67 8.97
C ASP A 60 2.42 17.40 7.91
N GLY A 61 2.16 16.47 7.01
CA GLY A 61 2.92 16.27 5.79
C GLY A 61 2.07 15.66 4.66
N THR A 62 2.50 15.92 3.43
CA THR A 62 1.92 15.35 2.21
C THR A 62 2.95 14.46 1.52
N ASN A 63 2.47 13.47 0.77
CA ASN A 63 3.29 12.67 -0.12
C ASN A 63 2.57 12.43 -1.45
N LEU A 64 3.33 12.36 -2.53
CA LEU A 64 2.81 12.07 -3.86
C LEU A 64 3.77 11.15 -4.60
N LEU A 65 3.20 10.13 -5.24
CA LEU A 65 3.90 9.20 -6.11
C LEU A 65 3.27 9.28 -7.50
N THR A 66 4.09 9.56 -8.52
CA THR A 66 3.65 9.61 -9.92
C THR A 66 4.66 8.92 -10.83
N ILE A 67 4.20 8.43 -11.98
CA ILE A 67 5.07 7.94 -13.04
C ILE A 67 5.75 9.14 -13.70
N TYR A 68 7.07 9.15 -13.77
CA TYR A 68 7.81 10.18 -14.51
C TYR A 68 8.09 9.74 -15.95
N ASN A 69 8.60 8.52 -16.12
CA ASN A 69 8.77 7.83 -17.40
C ASN A 69 8.77 6.31 -17.16
N SER A 70 9.19 5.50 -18.15
CA SER A 70 9.19 4.03 -18.07
C SER A 70 10.09 3.45 -16.98
N ASP A 71 11.15 4.16 -16.60
CA ASP A 71 12.19 3.63 -15.70
C ASP A 71 12.21 4.32 -14.34
N TYR A 72 11.48 5.44 -14.21
CA TYR A 72 11.52 6.29 -13.04
C TYR A 72 10.12 6.71 -12.57
N VAL A 73 9.97 6.70 -11.25
CA VAL A 73 8.89 7.39 -10.56
C VAL A 73 9.38 8.73 -10.02
N ARG A 74 8.47 9.70 -9.99
CA ARG A 74 8.64 10.94 -9.25
C ARG A 74 7.98 10.79 -7.90
N ILE A 75 8.74 11.08 -6.86
CA ILE A 75 8.27 11.14 -5.48
C ILE A 75 8.38 12.58 -4.98
N GLU A 76 7.34 13.03 -4.30
CA GLU A 76 7.26 14.36 -3.72
C GLU A 76 6.78 14.26 -2.28
N GLY A 77 7.26 15.17 -1.45
CA GLY A 77 6.79 15.29 -0.08
C GLY A 77 6.96 16.70 0.44
N THR A 78 5.95 17.17 1.16
CA THR A 78 6.00 18.46 1.86
C THR A 78 5.77 18.23 3.35
N THR A 79 6.61 18.81 4.19
CA THR A 79 6.44 18.83 5.65
C THR A 79 6.02 20.23 6.06
N TYR A 80 5.01 20.32 6.92
CA TYR A 80 4.48 21.57 7.46
C TYR A 80 4.73 21.64 8.96
N ALA A 81 5.30 22.75 9.41
CA ALA A 81 5.42 23.12 10.80
C ALA A 81 4.32 24.09 11.20
N LYS A 82 4.03 24.17 12.50
CA LYS A 82 3.13 25.16 13.10
C LYS A 82 3.78 26.56 13.16
N GLN A 83 5.10 26.65 13.00
CA GLN A 83 5.91 27.88 13.08
C GLN A 83 7.30 27.67 12.45
N TYR A 84 8.12 28.72 12.38
CA TYR A 84 9.53 28.59 11.99
C TYR A 84 10.29 27.70 12.98
N VAL A 85 11.00 26.69 12.46
CA VAL A 85 11.74 25.69 13.27
C VAL A 85 13.22 25.64 12.91
N ASP A 86 14.03 25.02 13.77
CA ASP A 86 15.48 24.91 13.54
C ASP A 86 15.80 24.03 12.34
N THR A 87 15.20 22.85 12.28
CA THR A 87 15.33 21.93 11.16
C THR A 87 14.02 21.20 10.90
N ILE A 88 13.69 21.06 9.63
CA ILE A 88 12.49 20.38 9.13
C ILE A 88 12.91 19.51 7.95
N GLY A 89 12.29 18.34 7.80
CA GLY A 89 12.66 17.43 6.73
C GLY A 89 11.64 16.36 6.42
N VAL A 90 12.00 15.57 5.43
CA VAL A 90 11.27 14.37 5.01
C VAL A 90 12.28 13.28 4.65
N THR A 91 11.98 12.06 5.07
CA THR A 91 12.67 10.84 4.63
C THR A 91 11.75 10.07 3.72
N PHE A 92 12.23 9.78 2.51
CA PHE A 92 11.48 9.03 1.49
C PHE A 92 11.86 7.56 1.48
N TYR A 93 10.85 6.69 1.45
CA TYR A 93 10.98 5.25 1.30
C TYR A 93 10.09 4.77 0.15
N LEU A 94 10.71 4.28 -0.93
CA LEU A 94 9.97 3.63 -2.01
C LEU A 94 9.78 2.16 -1.66
N GLN A 95 8.54 1.68 -1.78
CA GLN A 95 8.19 0.29 -1.53
C GLN A 95 7.66 -0.37 -2.81
N LYS A 96 8.09 -1.61 -3.06
CA LYS A 96 7.69 -2.46 -4.17
C LYS A 96 6.84 -3.62 -3.65
N TRP A 97 5.75 -3.92 -4.33
CA TRP A 97 4.92 -5.07 -4.01
C TRP A 97 5.50 -6.36 -4.58
N ASN A 98 5.76 -7.35 -3.71
CA ASN A 98 6.28 -8.65 -4.13
C ASN A 98 5.16 -9.69 -4.43
N GLY A 99 3.88 -9.30 -4.28
CA GLY A 99 2.72 -10.21 -4.39
C GLY A 99 2.06 -10.54 -3.05
N VAL A 100 2.76 -10.35 -1.94
CA VAL A 100 2.31 -10.68 -0.57
C VAL A 100 2.54 -9.54 0.41
N SER A 101 3.63 -8.78 0.27
CA SER A 101 4.01 -7.69 1.15
C SER A 101 4.74 -6.57 0.41
N TRP A 102 4.76 -5.39 1.04
CA TRP A 102 5.52 -4.23 0.58
C TRP A 102 6.97 -4.27 1.06
N GLU A 103 7.91 -4.34 0.13
CA GLU A 103 9.35 -4.37 0.40
C GLU A 103 10.01 -3.04 0.06
N TYR A 104 10.95 -2.58 0.89
CA TYR A 104 11.72 -1.37 0.59
C TYR A 104 12.69 -1.62 -0.57
N THR A 105 12.70 -0.73 -1.57
CA THR A 105 13.60 -0.85 -2.73
C THR A 105 15.01 -0.32 -2.45
N GLY A 106 15.35 -0.11 -1.18
CA GLY A 106 16.60 0.49 -0.72
C GLY A 106 16.46 1.19 0.63
N ALA A 107 17.53 1.86 1.07
CA ALA A 107 17.50 2.68 2.27
C ALA A 107 16.67 3.96 2.08
N GLY A 108 16.07 4.45 3.16
CA GLY A 108 15.37 5.74 3.16
C GLY A 108 16.33 6.89 2.86
N THR A 109 15.89 7.86 2.07
CA THR A 109 16.70 9.06 1.77
C THR A 109 16.12 10.29 2.43
N THR A 110 16.91 10.94 3.27
CA THR A 110 16.50 12.12 4.04
C THR A 110 16.93 13.40 3.35
N TYR A 111 16.01 14.36 3.29
CA TYR A 111 16.30 15.73 2.92
C TYR A 111 15.75 16.66 3.99
N SER A 112 16.42 17.79 4.20
CA SER A 112 16.05 18.75 5.21
C SER A 112 16.39 20.18 4.80
N GLY A 113 15.75 21.11 5.48
CA GLY A 113 16.08 22.53 5.47
C GLY A 113 16.12 23.08 6.89
N SER A 114 16.76 24.24 7.03
CA SER A 114 16.84 24.95 8.31
C SER A 114 16.04 26.24 8.27
N LYS A 115 15.63 26.72 9.45
CA LYS A 115 15.04 28.05 9.67
C LYS A 115 13.89 28.36 8.72
N ARG A 116 12.89 27.48 8.70
CA ARG A 116 11.68 27.57 7.88
C ARG A 116 10.54 26.80 8.53
N ASP A 117 9.33 27.02 8.06
CA ASP A 117 8.09 26.38 8.52
C ASP A 117 7.49 25.41 7.49
N VAL A 118 7.92 25.49 6.23
CA VAL A 118 7.54 24.55 5.16
C VAL A 118 8.79 24.00 4.49
N PHE A 119 8.81 22.70 4.22
CA PHE A 119 9.88 22.05 3.45
C PHE A 119 9.30 21.08 2.44
N ASP A 120 9.51 21.36 1.16
CA ASP A 120 9.16 20.48 0.06
C ASP A 120 10.40 19.86 -0.59
N LYS A 121 10.24 18.66 -1.13
CA LYS A 121 11.27 18.01 -1.94
C LYS A 121 10.65 17.10 -2.98
N THR A 122 11.19 17.19 -4.20
CA THR A 122 10.94 16.25 -5.31
C THR A 122 12.20 15.44 -5.60
N VAL A 123 12.03 14.15 -5.85
CA VAL A 123 13.13 13.23 -6.14
C VAL A 123 12.69 12.21 -7.20
N LEU A 124 13.62 11.78 -8.06
CA LEU A 124 13.40 10.64 -8.95
C LEU A 124 13.97 9.37 -8.33
N ARG A 125 13.25 8.26 -8.47
CA ARG A 125 13.68 6.92 -8.06
C ARG A 125 13.44 5.95 -9.21
N SER A 126 14.40 5.05 -9.43
CA SER A 126 14.23 4.00 -10.41
C SER A 126 13.13 3.05 -9.95
N ALA A 127 12.33 2.59 -10.91
CA ALA A 127 11.25 1.65 -10.68
C ALA A 127 11.12 0.74 -11.90
N GLU A 128 11.16 -0.57 -11.67
CA GLU A 128 11.05 -1.58 -12.71
C GLU A 128 9.59 -1.72 -13.19
N ALA A 129 9.40 -1.72 -14.51
CA ALA A 129 8.11 -1.99 -15.16
C ALA A 129 7.52 -3.36 -14.75
N GLY A 130 6.19 -3.40 -14.69
CA GLY A 130 5.40 -4.56 -14.30
C GLY A 130 5.21 -4.72 -12.79
N TYR A 131 5.74 -3.84 -11.95
CA TYR A 131 5.53 -3.93 -10.50
C TYR A 131 4.72 -2.76 -9.95
N TYR A 132 4.03 -3.04 -8.84
CA TYR A 132 3.33 -2.02 -8.07
C TYR A 132 4.29 -1.35 -7.09
N TYR A 133 4.19 -0.03 -6.99
CA TYR A 133 4.97 0.78 -6.06
C TYR A 133 4.07 1.68 -5.24
N ARG A 134 4.45 1.91 -3.99
CA ARG A 134 3.88 2.96 -3.13
C ARG A 134 4.98 3.75 -2.45
N LEU A 135 4.67 4.97 -2.05
CA LEU A 135 5.58 5.85 -1.34
C LEU A 135 5.21 5.87 0.15
N LYS A 136 6.19 5.57 1.01
CA LYS A 136 6.13 5.87 2.43
C LYS A 136 7.05 7.06 2.73
N THR A 137 6.56 8.07 3.41
CA THR A 137 7.36 9.20 3.88
C THR A 137 7.33 9.29 5.39
N ARG A 138 8.45 9.74 5.97
CA ARG A 138 8.54 10.16 7.35
C ARG A 138 8.86 11.65 7.39
N HIS A 139 7.91 12.44 7.84
CA HIS A 139 8.01 13.87 8.03
C HIS A 139 8.51 14.13 9.43
N TRP A 140 9.43 15.08 9.61
CA TRP A 140 10.01 15.34 10.91
C TRP A 140 10.44 16.78 11.10
N ILE A 141 10.49 17.18 12.37
CA ILE A 141 10.99 18.47 12.83
C ILE A 141 11.91 18.25 14.02
N SER A 142 12.96 19.06 14.10
CA SER A 142 13.78 19.26 15.30
C SER A 142 13.81 20.74 15.64
N HIS A 143 13.35 21.13 16.82
CA HIS A 143 13.34 22.52 17.26
C HIS A 143 13.46 22.64 18.77
N ASN A 144 14.37 23.51 19.26
CA ASN A 144 14.59 23.75 20.70
C ASN A 144 14.76 22.47 21.53
N GLY A 145 15.41 21.45 20.97
CA GLY A 145 15.64 20.16 21.63
C GLY A 145 14.47 19.17 21.57
N VAL A 146 13.33 19.54 20.95
CA VAL A 146 12.18 18.64 20.72
C VAL A 146 12.26 18.08 19.31
N TYR A 147 12.14 16.75 19.19
CA TYR A 147 12.03 16.04 17.92
C TYR A 147 10.64 15.43 17.76
N GLU A 148 10.00 15.68 16.62
CA GLU A 148 8.66 15.20 16.31
C GLU A 148 8.64 14.59 14.92
N GLN A 149 7.83 13.54 14.72
CA GLN A 149 7.71 12.87 13.43
C GLN A 149 6.31 12.30 13.18
N GLY A 150 5.95 12.21 11.91
CA GLY A 150 4.74 11.55 11.44
C GLY A 150 4.99 10.87 10.10
N GLU A 151 4.22 9.83 9.79
CA GLU A 151 4.38 9.06 8.55
C GLU A 151 3.15 9.21 7.64
N ARG A 152 3.38 9.21 6.32
CA ARG A 152 2.34 9.10 5.30
C ARG A 152 2.67 7.93 4.38
N VAL A 153 1.63 7.27 3.89
CA VAL A 153 1.73 6.23 2.87
C VAL A 153 0.78 6.61 1.73
N SER A 154 1.29 6.64 0.51
CA SER A 154 0.48 6.93 -0.67
C SER A 154 -0.33 5.69 -1.09
N ASP A 155 -1.31 5.91 -1.97
CA ASP A 155 -1.80 4.85 -2.83
C ASP A 155 -0.67 4.25 -3.69
N TYR A 156 -0.95 3.14 -4.34
CA TYR A 156 0.00 2.48 -5.22
C TYR A 156 -0.25 2.76 -6.70
N ILE A 157 0.81 2.67 -7.50
CA ILE A 157 0.79 2.74 -8.96
C ILE A 157 1.39 1.48 -9.56
N LEU A 158 0.92 1.07 -10.74
CA LEU A 158 1.57 0.05 -11.57
C LEU A 158 2.53 0.74 -12.54
N MET A 159 3.82 0.42 -12.49
CA MET A 159 4.77 0.80 -13.53
C MET A 159 4.49 -0.02 -14.79
N LYS A 160 4.33 0.65 -15.93
CA LYS A 160 3.99 0.04 -17.22
C LYS A 160 5.22 -0.07 -18.12
#